data_AF-A0A7S0FL69-F1
#
_entry.id   AF-A0A7S0FL69-F1
#
_cell.length_a   1.000
_cell.length_b   1.000
_cell.length_c   1.000
_cell.angle_alpha   90.00
_cell.angle_beta   90.00
_cell.angle_gamma   90.00
#
_symmetry.space_group_name_H-M   'P 1'
#
loop_
_entity.id
_entity.type
_entity.pdbx_description
1 polymer ?
#
loop_
_entity_poly.entity_id
_entity_poly.type
_entity_poly.pdbx_seq_one_letter_code
_entity_poly.pdbx_strand_id
1 'polypeptide(L)'
;AQALSVQALAPRARRLSPLPRSLVELERDSSCNIMGGATECGTVPTPSRRRSSKGSDKMAREAASNKAKQTLAATLQSTRFSEGIPSEAKGLSWPSKFCEAPKGDRLELSEEGTLATRTSGVGYGAAFVGPLSLEKNGSAYFEVEVAEMEPNRSQTLAIGICSALPAAKSLRVERARDIGEGTCVIGYDLPKVFMDGAEFSKISTKEWRPLKELKVGDRVGLLVQRRTMELAVFVNGVRKASAQGLSGVQRWPSDVWGVVDLHGTVKAAWLRSAAAARRQLQRCETV
;
A
#
# COMPACT_ATOMS: atom_id res chain seq x y z
N ALA A 1 -17.35 -42.49 -47.15
CA ALA A 1 -15.92 -42.15 -47.01
C ALA A 1 -15.67 -40.80 -47.70
N GLN A 2 -15.66 -39.71 -46.95
CA GLN A 2 -15.16 -38.41 -47.41
C GLN A 2 -14.42 -37.77 -46.23
N ALA A 3 -13.09 -37.72 -46.34
CA ALA A 3 -12.21 -37.12 -45.35
C ALA A 3 -11.99 -35.65 -45.72
N LEU A 4 -12.48 -34.74 -44.87
CA LEU A 4 -12.20 -33.31 -44.99
C LEU A 4 -10.86 -33.01 -44.29
N SER A 5 -9.84 -32.74 -45.11
CA SER A 5 -8.52 -32.30 -44.69
C SER A 5 -8.55 -30.82 -44.32
N VAL A 6 -8.41 -30.51 -43.03
CA VAL A 6 -8.24 -29.14 -42.53
C VAL A 6 -6.76 -28.79 -42.55
N GLN A 7 -6.34 -27.92 -43.48
CA GLN A 7 -4.99 -27.36 -43.52
C GLN A 7 -4.83 -26.30 -42.42
N ALA A 8 -3.88 -26.53 -41.52
CA ALA A 8 -3.46 -25.58 -40.50
C ALA A 8 -2.60 -24.46 -41.14
N LEU A 9 -3.08 -23.22 -41.06
CA LEU A 9 -2.31 -22.02 -41.42
C LEU A 9 -1.32 -21.69 -40.31
N ALA A 10 -0.02 -21.74 -40.64
CA ALA A 10 1.07 -21.36 -39.74
C ALA A 10 1.05 -19.84 -39.43
N PRO A 11 1.47 -19.43 -38.21
CA PRO A 11 1.49 -18.02 -37.83
C PRO A 11 2.59 -17.26 -38.57
N ARG A 12 2.20 -16.18 -39.27
CA ARG A 12 3.10 -15.21 -39.88
C ARG A 12 3.93 -14.51 -38.80
N ALA A 13 5.25 -14.77 -38.79
CA ALA A 13 6.21 -14.02 -38.01
C ALA A 13 6.15 -12.52 -38.40
N ARG A 14 5.79 -11.65 -37.45
CA ARG A 14 5.89 -10.20 -37.61
C ARG A 14 7.36 -9.82 -37.60
N ARG A 15 7.85 -9.23 -38.69
CA ARG A 15 9.16 -8.58 -38.76
C ARG A 15 9.15 -7.40 -37.77
N LEU A 16 10.01 -7.48 -36.76
CA LEU A 16 10.36 -6.35 -35.91
C LEU A 16 11.18 -5.36 -36.75
N SER A 17 10.71 -4.12 -36.85
CA SER A 17 11.48 -3.00 -37.38
C SER A 17 12.62 -2.63 -36.42
N PRO A 18 13.80 -2.26 -36.92
CA PRO A 18 14.92 -1.86 -36.08
C PRO A 18 14.63 -0.52 -35.37
N LEU A 19 14.93 -0.48 -34.08
CA LEU A 19 14.88 0.74 -33.27
C LEU A 19 15.99 1.73 -33.71
N PRO A 20 15.71 3.04 -33.75
CA PRO A 20 16.72 4.04 -34.07
C PRO A 20 17.74 4.17 -32.92
N ARG A 21 19.03 4.12 -33.28
CA ARG A 21 20.15 4.52 -32.43
C ARG A 21 20.26 6.04 -32.40
N SER A 22 20.20 6.62 -31.21
CA SER A 22 20.73 7.94 -30.84
C SER A 22 21.31 7.74 -29.43
N LEU A 23 22.61 7.80 -29.11
CA LEU A 23 23.71 8.66 -29.55
C LEU A 23 23.40 10.14 -29.34
N VAL A 24 23.54 10.61 -28.10
CA VAL A 24 24.30 11.81 -27.74
C VAL A 24 24.81 11.65 -26.29
N GLU A 25 26.11 11.41 -26.17
CA GLU A 25 26.89 11.71 -24.98
C GLU A 25 26.89 13.23 -24.76
N LEU A 26 26.64 13.65 -23.52
CA LEU A 26 26.98 15.00 -23.08
C LEU A 26 27.56 14.90 -21.68
N GLU A 27 28.85 14.58 -21.66
CA GLU A 27 29.74 14.91 -20.55
C GLU A 27 29.68 16.42 -20.32
N ARG A 28 29.39 16.82 -19.09
CA ARG A 28 29.76 18.14 -18.58
C ARG A 28 30.46 17.94 -17.26
N ASP A 29 31.78 18.01 -17.36
CA ASP A 29 32.66 18.43 -16.29
C ASP A 29 32.14 19.74 -15.70
N SER A 30 31.99 19.77 -14.38
CA SER A 30 31.85 21.01 -13.64
C SER A 30 32.70 20.92 -12.38
N SER A 31 33.99 21.18 -12.58
CA SER A 31 34.94 21.48 -11.52
C SER A 31 34.61 22.85 -10.93
N CYS A 32 34.30 22.91 -9.64
CA CYS A 32 34.37 24.14 -8.86
C CYS A 32 35.27 23.91 -7.64
N ASN A 33 36.53 24.31 -7.80
CA ASN A 33 37.40 24.70 -6.70
C ASN A 33 36.79 25.94 -6.03
N ILE A 34 36.50 25.88 -4.73
CA ILE A 34 36.48 27.05 -3.87
C ILE A 34 37.35 26.75 -2.65
N MET A 35 38.44 27.49 -2.58
CA MET A 35 39.35 27.59 -1.45
C MET A 35 38.70 28.34 -0.29
N GLY A 36 39.14 27.98 0.92
CA GLY A 36 39.55 28.97 1.92
C GLY A 36 38.44 29.52 2.83
N GLY A 37 38.53 29.19 4.11
CA GLY A 37 37.74 29.86 5.15
C GLY A 37 37.81 29.13 6.48
N ALA A 38 38.99 29.14 7.12
CA ALA A 38 39.09 28.88 8.55
C ALA A 38 38.47 30.07 9.28
N THR A 39 37.42 29.82 10.08
CA THR A 39 36.89 30.82 11.01
C THR A 39 36.70 30.21 12.38
N GLU A 40 37.16 30.97 13.36
CA GLU A 40 37.49 30.61 14.72
C GLU A 40 36.29 30.25 15.61
N CYS A 41 36.65 29.54 16.68
CA CYS A 41 35.86 29.22 17.86
C CYS A 41 35.19 30.46 18.49
N GLY A 42 33.87 30.40 18.64
CA GLY A 42 33.09 31.22 19.56
C GLY A 42 32.31 30.34 20.54
N THR A 43 32.88 30.09 21.73
CA THR A 43 32.17 29.48 22.87
C THR A 43 31.14 30.46 23.43
N VAL A 44 29.86 30.12 23.32
CA VAL A 44 28.76 30.87 23.95
C VAL A 44 28.53 30.35 25.37
N PRO A 45 28.46 31.21 26.40
CA PRO A 45 28.26 30.81 27.77
C PRO A 45 26.84 30.30 28.03
N THR A 46 26.76 29.13 28.66
CA THR A 46 25.55 28.48 29.17
C THR A 46 24.88 29.35 30.26
N PRO A 47 23.58 29.69 30.15
CA PRO A 47 22.88 30.39 31.21
C PRO A 47 22.61 29.47 32.41
N SER A 48 23.22 29.80 33.55
CA SER A 48 23.01 29.19 34.85
C SER A 48 21.54 29.33 35.29
N ARG A 49 20.83 28.21 35.32
CA ARG A 49 19.43 28.11 35.74
C ARG A 49 19.32 28.21 37.27
N ARG A 50 18.80 29.35 37.75
CA ARG A 50 18.40 29.56 39.15
C ARG A 50 17.40 28.48 39.60
N ARG A 51 17.75 27.76 40.67
CA ARG A 51 16.82 26.94 41.46
C ARG A 51 15.96 27.87 42.32
N SER A 52 14.68 27.99 41.99
CA SER A 52 13.65 28.47 42.91
C SER A 52 12.97 27.26 43.56
N SER A 53 13.33 27.01 44.82
CA SER A 53 12.62 26.14 45.74
C SER A 53 11.43 26.89 46.33
N LYS A 54 10.20 26.45 46.05
CA LYS A 54 9.01 26.63 46.93
C LYS A 54 7.75 26.06 46.26
N GLY A 55 7.02 25.21 46.98
CA GLY A 55 5.64 24.86 46.64
C GLY A 55 5.26 23.39 46.82
N SER A 56 5.52 22.80 47.98
CA SER A 56 4.83 21.60 48.45
C SER A 56 3.39 22.00 48.83
N ASP A 57 2.43 21.81 47.91
CA ASP A 57 0.97 21.68 48.20
C ASP A 57 0.09 21.54 46.93
N LYS A 58 0.66 21.22 45.76
CA LYS A 58 -0.10 21.13 44.49
C LYS A 58 -0.31 19.71 43.93
N MET A 59 -0.04 18.66 44.71
CA MET A 59 -0.04 17.27 44.20
C MET A 59 -1.41 16.55 44.26
N ALA A 60 -2.38 16.99 45.06
CA ALA A 60 -3.62 16.24 45.22
C ALA A 60 -4.75 16.59 44.22
N ARG A 61 -4.71 17.78 43.58
CA ARG A 61 -5.78 18.24 42.66
C ARG A 61 -5.50 18.00 41.16
N GLU A 62 -4.25 17.76 40.75
CA GLU A 62 -3.90 17.50 39.34
C GLU A 62 -4.11 16.04 38.92
N ALA A 63 -4.08 15.07 39.85
CA ALA A 63 -4.25 13.66 39.54
C ALA A 63 -5.70 13.29 39.12
N ALA A 64 -6.71 13.97 39.68
CA ALA A 64 -8.11 13.71 39.34
C ALA A 64 -8.54 14.31 37.98
N SER A 65 -7.96 15.45 37.59
CA SER A 65 -8.27 16.13 36.32
C SER A 65 -7.68 15.39 35.11
N ASN A 66 -6.49 14.79 35.26
CA ASN A 66 -5.86 14.02 34.19
C ASN A 66 -6.55 12.68 33.93
N LYS A 67 -7.11 12.03 34.97
CA LYS A 67 -7.84 10.77 34.81
C LYS A 67 -9.16 10.96 34.05
N ALA A 68 -9.90 12.04 34.32
CA ALA A 68 -11.14 12.35 33.60
C ALA A 68 -10.91 12.73 32.11
N LYS A 69 -9.82 13.45 31.80
CA LYS A 69 -9.47 13.80 30.40
C LYS A 69 -8.97 12.59 29.60
N GLN A 70 -8.26 11.65 30.23
CA GLN A 70 -7.84 10.40 29.57
C GLN A 70 -9.01 9.48 29.29
N THR A 71 -9.99 9.36 30.20
CA THR A 71 -11.17 8.52 29.97
C THR A 71 -12.08 9.10 28.87
N LEU A 72 -12.28 10.42 28.79
CA LEU A 72 -13.08 11.03 27.72
C LEU A 72 -12.42 10.94 26.33
N ALA A 73 -11.09 11.01 26.26
CA ALA A 73 -10.36 10.85 25.00
C ALA A 73 -10.43 9.41 24.47
N ALA A 74 -10.39 8.41 25.35
CA ALA A 74 -10.58 7.00 24.99
C ALA A 74 -12.02 6.71 24.54
N THR A 75 -13.03 7.27 25.22
CA THR A 75 -14.45 7.08 24.87
C THR A 75 -14.87 7.78 23.57
N LEU A 76 -14.26 8.92 23.22
CA LEU A 76 -14.50 9.61 21.94
C LEU A 76 -13.74 9.00 20.74
N GLN A 77 -12.67 8.24 20.98
CA GLN A 77 -12.00 7.47 19.92
C GLN A 77 -12.73 6.17 19.56
N SER A 78 -13.46 5.59 20.51
CA SER A 78 -14.24 4.36 20.30
C SER A 78 -15.53 4.58 19.48
N THR A 79 -16.06 5.80 19.45
CA THR A 79 -17.39 6.11 18.85
C THR A 79 -17.36 6.66 17.42
N ARG A 80 -16.20 6.73 16.74
CA ARG A 80 -16.07 7.45 15.45
C ARG A 80 -15.41 6.73 14.28
N PHE A 81 -15.11 5.45 14.39
CA PHE A 81 -14.90 4.65 13.19
C PHE A 81 -16.27 4.14 12.80
N SER A 82 -16.96 4.84 11.90
CA SER A 82 -18.06 4.20 11.18
C SER A 82 -17.45 2.97 10.51
N GLU A 83 -17.69 1.79 11.09
CA GLU A 83 -17.07 0.49 10.77
C GLU A 83 -17.38 0.00 9.35
N GLY A 84 -17.84 0.86 8.46
CA GLY A 84 -18.32 0.53 7.14
C GLY A 84 -17.25 0.55 6.06
N ILE A 85 -17.52 -0.26 5.05
CA ILE A 85 -17.03 -0.09 3.68
C ILE A 85 -17.25 1.38 3.26
N PRO A 86 -16.28 2.03 2.57
CA PRO A 86 -16.46 3.37 2.00
C PRO A 86 -17.79 3.51 1.25
N SER A 87 -18.41 4.68 1.27
CA SER A 87 -19.69 4.89 0.58
C SER A 87 -19.58 4.59 -0.92
N GLU A 88 -18.43 4.90 -1.52
CA GLU A 88 -18.13 4.62 -2.93
C GLU A 88 -17.98 3.13 -3.26
N ALA A 89 -17.70 2.30 -2.24
CA ALA A 89 -17.55 0.85 -2.38
C ALA A 89 -18.81 0.08 -1.93
N LYS A 90 -19.86 0.76 -1.47
CA LYS A 90 -21.12 0.11 -1.10
C LYS A 90 -21.77 -0.56 -2.31
N GLY A 91 -22.06 -1.85 -2.15
CA GLY A 91 -22.70 -2.66 -3.20
C GLY A 91 -21.72 -3.24 -4.22
N LEU A 92 -20.43 -2.91 -4.15
CA LEU A 92 -19.42 -3.59 -4.95
C LEU A 92 -19.17 -5.00 -4.40
N SER A 93 -18.87 -5.92 -5.31
CA SER A 93 -18.47 -7.29 -4.98
C SER A 93 -16.98 -7.48 -5.23
N TRP A 94 -16.33 -8.32 -4.43
CA TRP A 94 -14.92 -8.67 -4.62
C TRP A 94 -14.57 -10.04 -4.04
N PRO A 95 -13.48 -10.68 -4.51
CA PRO A 95 -13.06 -11.99 -4.02
C PRO A 95 -12.81 -12.00 -2.51
N SER A 96 -13.16 -13.13 -1.89
CA SER A 96 -12.92 -13.35 -0.45
C SER A 96 -11.63 -14.08 -0.14
N LYS A 97 -10.87 -14.50 -1.17
CA LYS A 97 -9.61 -15.26 -1.05
C LYS A 97 -8.52 -14.64 -1.93
N PHE A 98 -7.28 -14.71 -1.45
CA PHE A 98 -6.12 -14.42 -2.28
C PHE A 98 -5.97 -15.50 -3.37
N CYS A 99 -5.33 -15.16 -4.48
CA CYS A 99 -4.96 -16.14 -5.50
C CYS A 99 -3.88 -17.08 -4.94
N GLU A 100 -4.08 -18.39 -5.07
CA GLU A 100 -3.08 -19.42 -4.67
C GLU A 100 -1.76 -19.28 -5.45
N ALA A 101 -1.86 -18.88 -6.71
CA ALA A 101 -0.72 -18.54 -7.57
C ALA A 101 -1.12 -17.47 -8.61
N PRO A 102 -0.19 -16.61 -9.05
CA PRO A 102 1.17 -16.47 -8.52
C PRO A 102 1.18 -15.82 -7.14
N LYS A 103 2.25 -16.02 -6.36
CA LYS A 103 2.49 -15.30 -5.10
C LYS A 103 3.98 -15.16 -4.81
N GLY A 104 4.34 -14.23 -3.94
CA GLY A 104 5.72 -14.00 -3.52
C GLY A 104 6.36 -15.23 -2.89
N ASP A 105 7.66 -15.44 -3.12
CA ASP A 105 8.42 -16.60 -2.64
C ASP A 105 8.39 -16.79 -1.11
N ARG A 106 8.15 -15.71 -0.35
CA ARG A 106 8.08 -15.74 1.12
C ARG A 106 6.67 -15.57 1.65
N LEU A 107 5.67 -15.66 0.79
CA LEU A 107 4.27 -15.55 1.19
C LEU A 107 3.67 -16.95 1.39
N GLU A 108 3.04 -17.17 2.53
CA GLU A 108 2.19 -18.32 2.79
C GLU A 108 0.74 -17.87 2.93
N LEU A 109 -0.17 -18.69 2.42
CA LEU A 109 -1.61 -18.49 2.56
C LEU A 109 -2.13 -19.53 3.56
N SER A 110 -2.93 -19.09 4.51
CA SER A 110 -3.62 -19.94 5.48
C SER A 110 -5.09 -19.55 5.58
N GLU A 111 -5.84 -20.22 6.45
CA GLU A 111 -7.25 -19.88 6.73
C GLU A 111 -8.08 -19.89 5.44
N GLU A 112 -7.91 -20.97 4.67
CA GLU A 112 -8.51 -21.17 3.35
C GLU A 112 -8.19 -20.08 2.31
N GLY A 113 -6.99 -19.50 2.37
CA GLY A 113 -6.54 -18.46 1.44
C GLY A 113 -7.01 -17.06 1.81
N THR A 114 -7.52 -16.86 3.03
CA THR A 114 -7.98 -15.54 3.51
C THR A 114 -6.91 -14.79 4.30
N LEU A 115 -5.93 -15.49 4.88
CA LEU A 115 -4.79 -14.90 5.58
C LEU A 115 -3.53 -15.05 4.73
N ALA A 116 -2.88 -13.95 4.40
CA ALA A 116 -1.57 -13.93 3.77
C ALA A 116 -0.53 -13.54 4.81
N THR A 117 0.55 -14.32 4.92
CA THR A 117 1.62 -14.12 5.91
C THR A 117 2.99 -14.19 5.23
N ARG A 118 3.81 -13.16 5.42
CA ARG A 118 5.23 -13.18 5.05
C ARG A 118 6.00 -14.00 6.09
N THR A 119 6.60 -15.11 5.66
CA THR A 119 7.28 -16.06 6.56
C THR A 119 8.62 -15.55 7.07
N SER A 120 9.33 -14.73 6.29
CA SER A 120 10.66 -14.22 6.65
C SER A 120 11.07 -12.93 5.93
N GLY A 121 12.02 -12.21 6.53
CA GLY A 121 12.60 -10.98 5.97
C GLY A 121 11.61 -9.82 5.83
N VAL A 122 11.88 -8.90 4.90
CA VAL A 122 11.13 -7.63 4.76
C VAL A 122 10.40 -7.47 3.43
N GLY A 123 10.61 -8.36 2.45
CA GLY A 123 10.01 -8.28 1.13
C GLY A 123 9.65 -9.67 0.60
N TYR A 124 9.38 -9.79 -0.70
CA TYR A 124 8.89 -11.03 -1.33
C TYR A 124 7.52 -11.50 -0.80
N GLY A 125 6.71 -10.53 -0.35
CA GLY A 125 5.39 -10.73 0.24
C GLY A 125 4.22 -10.31 -0.67
N ALA A 126 4.39 -10.36 -1.98
CA ALA A 126 3.35 -9.98 -2.94
C ALA A 126 2.24 -11.04 -3.01
N ALA A 127 1.00 -10.61 -2.83
CA ALA A 127 -0.22 -11.40 -2.95
C ALA A 127 -1.15 -10.76 -4.00
N PHE A 128 -2.01 -11.58 -4.61
CA PHE A 128 -2.94 -11.14 -5.65
C PHE A 128 -4.38 -11.44 -5.24
N VAL A 129 -5.31 -10.59 -5.69
CA VAL A 129 -6.75 -10.71 -5.43
C VAL A 129 -7.47 -10.55 -6.76
N GLY A 130 -8.18 -11.57 -7.25
CA GLY A 130 -8.91 -11.37 -8.49
C GLY A 130 -9.41 -12.64 -9.17
N PRO A 131 -9.96 -12.48 -10.39
CA PRO A 131 -10.14 -11.20 -11.08
C PRO A 131 -11.12 -10.27 -10.35
N LEU A 132 -10.89 -8.95 -10.41
CA LEU A 132 -11.81 -7.96 -9.83
C LEU A 132 -12.94 -7.65 -10.81
N SER A 133 -14.18 -7.77 -10.35
CA SER A 133 -15.37 -7.44 -11.12
C SER A 133 -15.54 -5.92 -11.19
N LEU A 134 -15.30 -5.34 -12.38
CA LEU A 134 -15.65 -3.95 -12.65
C LEU A 134 -17.16 -3.84 -12.86
N GLU A 135 -17.86 -3.23 -11.90
CA GLU A 135 -19.31 -3.03 -11.96
C GLU A 135 -19.72 -2.08 -13.11
N LYS A 136 -21.03 -1.87 -13.33
CA LYS A 136 -21.56 -1.04 -14.44
C LYS A 136 -20.99 0.39 -14.48
N ASN A 137 -20.60 0.93 -13.33
CA ASN A 137 -19.95 2.25 -13.21
C ASN A 137 -18.45 2.23 -13.54
N GLY A 138 -17.86 1.06 -13.77
CA GLY A 138 -16.43 0.85 -13.97
C GLY A 138 -15.62 0.87 -12.69
N SER A 139 -16.26 0.59 -11.54
CA SER A 139 -15.59 0.57 -10.24
C SER A 139 -15.36 -0.85 -9.75
N ALA A 140 -14.23 -1.07 -9.08
CA ALA A 140 -13.94 -2.26 -8.29
C ALA A 140 -13.31 -1.87 -6.96
N TYR A 141 -13.42 -2.73 -5.95
CA TYR A 141 -12.84 -2.51 -4.64
C TYR A 141 -12.32 -3.81 -4.05
N PHE A 142 -11.29 -3.76 -3.22
CA PHE A 142 -10.95 -4.83 -2.30
C PHE A 142 -10.26 -4.23 -1.07
N GLU A 143 -10.23 -4.97 0.03
CA GLU A 143 -9.71 -4.48 1.30
C GLU A 143 -9.02 -5.58 2.08
N VAL A 144 -7.89 -5.24 2.70
CA VAL A 144 -7.18 -6.10 3.63
C VAL A 144 -7.16 -5.51 5.02
N GLU A 145 -7.14 -6.36 6.04
CA GLU A 145 -6.97 -5.96 7.44
C GLU A 145 -5.61 -6.40 7.94
N VAL A 146 -4.86 -5.49 8.56
CA VAL A 146 -3.53 -5.76 9.10
C VAL A 146 -3.66 -6.74 10.27
N ALA A 147 -3.13 -7.95 10.10
CA ALA A 147 -3.21 -9.02 11.09
C ALA A 147 -2.01 -9.05 12.03
N GLU A 148 -0.81 -8.82 11.49
CA GLU A 148 0.45 -8.87 12.25
C GLU A 148 1.41 -7.81 11.74
N MET A 149 2.15 -7.19 12.67
CA MET A 149 3.21 -6.24 12.37
C MET A 149 4.54 -6.62 13.03
N GLU A 150 5.64 -6.36 12.33
CA GLU A 150 7.00 -6.41 12.84
C GLU A 150 7.48 -5.01 13.25
N PRO A 151 8.00 -4.83 14.48
CA PRO A 151 8.60 -3.57 14.89
C PRO A 151 9.94 -3.32 14.18
N ASN A 152 10.44 -2.08 14.27
CA ASN A 152 11.80 -1.69 13.82
C ASN A 152 12.08 -1.93 12.32
N ARG A 153 11.07 -1.76 11.46
CA ARG A 153 11.25 -1.73 9.99
C ARG A 153 11.06 -0.32 9.46
N SER A 154 11.72 -0.03 8.33
CA SER A 154 11.72 1.29 7.68
C SER A 154 10.74 1.41 6.51
N GLN A 155 10.00 0.34 6.21
CA GLN A 155 9.04 0.26 5.10
C GLN A 155 7.75 -0.38 5.61
N THR A 156 6.69 -0.32 4.81
CA THR A 156 5.37 -0.87 5.15
C THR A 156 4.66 -1.34 3.88
N LEU A 157 3.42 -1.80 4.03
CA LEU A 157 2.55 -2.30 2.97
C LEU A 157 2.39 -1.32 1.80
N ALA A 158 2.22 -1.89 0.60
CA ALA A 158 1.68 -1.22 -0.57
C ALA A 158 0.49 -2.01 -1.12
N ILE A 159 -0.43 -1.32 -1.77
CA ILE A 159 -1.65 -1.88 -2.36
C ILE A 159 -1.85 -1.30 -3.75
N GLY A 160 -2.35 -2.11 -4.68
CA GLY A 160 -2.45 -1.68 -6.07
C GLY A 160 -3.25 -2.63 -6.94
N ILE A 161 -3.03 -2.52 -8.24
CA ILE A 161 -3.57 -3.40 -9.26
C ILE A 161 -2.48 -3.84 -10.24
N CYS A 162 -2.72 -4.95 -10.94
CA CYS A 162 -2.02 -5.31 -12.16
C CYS A 162 -3.00 -5.69 -13.28
N SER A 163 -2.57 -5.50 -14.52
CA SER A 163 -3.34 -5.77 -15.75
C SER A 163 -3.25 -7.22 -16.23
N ALA A 164 -2.35 -8.00 -15.64
CA ALA A 164 -2.17 -9.42 -15.89
C ALA A 164 -1.44 -10.04 -14.68
N LEU A 165 -1.75 -11.30 -14.37
CA LEU A 165 -0.96 -12.06 -13.40
C LEU A 165 0.39 -12.45 -14.02
N PRO A 166 1.49 -12.39 -13.27
CA PRO A 166 2.76 -12.98 -13.69
C PRO A 166 2.60 -14.45 -14.09
N ALA A 167 3.24 -14.86 -15.18
CA ALA A 167 3.17 -16.25 -15.67
C ALA A 167 3.84 -17.26 -14.72
N ALA A 168 4.81 -16.82 -13.92
CA ALA A 168 5.54 -17.67 -13.00
C ALA A 168 4.72 -17.95 -11.73
N LYS A 169 4.56 -19.23 -11.37
CA LYS A 169 3.83 -19.62 -10.13
C LYS A 169 4.46 -19.04 -8.86
N SER A 170 5.79 -18.96 -8.81
CA SER A 170 6.58 -18.38 -7.72
C SER A 170 7.17 -17.06 -8.18
N LEU A 171 6.90 -15.98 -7.44
CA LEU A 171 7.29 -14.64 -7.82
C LEU A 171 8.47 -14.15 -6.98
N ARG A 172 9.62 -14.00 -7.63
CA ARG A 172 10.88 -13.51 -7.06
C ARG A 172 11.02 -11.99 -7.18
N VAL A 173 10.01 -11.26 -6.74
CA VAL A 173 10.06 -9.79 -6.67
C VAL A 173 10.23 -9.35 -5.22
N GLU A 174 11.17 -8.45 -4.95
CA GLU A 174 11.34 -7.92 -3.60
C GLU A 174 10.11 -7.10 -3.19
N ARG A 175 9.59 -6.30 -4.13
CA ARG A 175 8.45 -5.40 -3.95
C ARG A 175 7.46 -5.55 -5.08
N ALA A 176 6.20 -5.24 -4.82
CA ALA A 176 5.16 -5.28 -5.84
C ALA A 176 5.40 -4.29 -7.00
N ARG A 177 6.10 -3.18 -6.78
CA ARG A 177 6.51 -2.30 -7.89
C ARG A 177 7.45 -3.01 -8.88
N ASP A 178 8.20 -4.02 -8.44
CA ASP A 178 9.19 -4.71 -9.27
C ASP A 178 8.54 -5.81 -10.16
N ILE A 179 7.21 -5.95 -10.13
CA ILE A 179 6.44 -6.84 -11.01
C ILE A 179 6.59 -6.42 -12.49
N GLY A 180 6.71 -5.12 -12.75
CA GLY A 180 6.93 -4.56 -14.08
C GLY A 180 5.65 -4.06 -14.75
N GLU A 181 5.61 -4.17 -16.07
CA GLU A 181 4.57 -3.58 -16.94
C GLU A 181 3.16 -4.01 -16.55
N GLY A 182 2.24 -3.04 -16.59
CA GLY A 182 0.84 -3.23 -16.26
C GLY A 182 0.54 -3.16 -14.77
N THR A 183 1.52 -2.86 -13.93
CA THR A 183 1.35 -2.80 -12.47
C THR A 183 1.30 -1.35 -11.99
N CYS A 184 0.32 -1.04 -11.14
CA CYS A 184 0.24 0.25 -10.46
C CYS A 184 -0.02 0.06 -8.97
N VAL A 185 0.89 0.55 -8.12
CA VAL A 185 0.84 0.37 -6.65
C VAL A 185 1.02 1.68 -5.90
N ILE A 186 0.38 1.78 -4.74
CA ILE A 186 0.43 2.93 -3.85
C ILE A 186 0.79 2.45 -2.44
N GLY A 187 1.80 3.05 -1.82
CA GLY A 187 2.18 2.75 -0.42
C GLY A 187 3.66 2.95 -0.14
N TYR A 188 4.18 2.18 0.83
CA TYR A 188 5.53 2.33 1.44
C TYR A 188 5.68 3.59 2.34
N ASP A 189 6.83 3.77 3.03
CA ASP A 189 6.98 4.80 4.09
C ASP A 189 6.78 6.23 3.60
N LEU A 190 7.49 6.60 2.54
CA LEU A 190 7.25 7.84 1.81
C LEU A 190 6.28 7.49 0.68
N PRO A 191 4.96 7.63 0.89
CA PRO A 191 4.01 7.02 -0.02
C PRO A 191 4.15 7.63 -1.41
N LYS A 192 4.24 6.74 -2.36
CA LYS A 192 4.41 7.05 -3.77
C LYS A 192 3.47 6.20 -4.58
N VAL A 193 3.12 6.71 -5.74
CA VAL A 193 2.47 5.95 -6.79
C VAL A 193 3.57 5.42 -7.69
N PHE A 194 3.62 4.11 -7.87
CA PHE A 194 4.48 3.47 -8.86
C PHE A 194 3.61 2.95 -10.00
N MET A 195 4.13 3.06 -11.22
CA MET A 195 3.52 2.55 -12.44
C MET A 195 4.61 1.91 -13.29
N ASP A 196 4.39 0.66 -13.69
CA ASP A 196 5.33 -0.11 -14.52
C ASP A 196 6.75 -0.16 -13.91
N GLY A 197 6.82 -0.20 -12.57
CA GLY A 197 8.05 -0.16 -11.79
C GLY A 197 8.72 1.20 -11.63
N ALA A 198 8.26 2.23 -12.34
CA ALA A 198 8.75 3.59 -12.20
C ALA A 198 7.94 4.39 -11.17
N GLU A 199 8.58 5.35 -10.49
CA GLU A 199 7.88 6.33 -9.64
C GLU A 199 7.09 7.28 -10.55
N PHE A 200 5.75 7.27 -10.41
CA PHE A 200 4.85 8.13 -11.18
C PHE A 200 4.58 9.45 -10.46
N SER A 201 4.25 9.39 -9.18
CA SER A 201 4.00 10.58 -8.36
C SER A 201 4.25 10.33 -6.88
N LYS A 202 4.43 11.42 -6.13
CA LYS A 202 4.59 11.42 -4.68
C LYS A 202 3.25 11.74 -4.02
N ILE A 203 2.95 11.07 -2.91
CA ILE A 203 1.82 11.42 -2.05
C ILE A 203 2.35 12.25 -0.88
N SER A 204 1.61 13.30 -0.52
CA SER A 204 2.02 14.14 0.60
C SER A 204 2.00 13.34 1.89
N THR A 205 3.07 13.39 2.67
CA THR A 205 3.13 12.72 3.99
C THR A 205 2.14 13.31 5.01
N LYS A 206 1.48 14.42 4.68
CA LYS A 206 0.37 14.99 5.46
C LYS A 206 -0.96 14.31 5.15
N GLU A 207 -1.12 13.75 3.95
CA GLU A 207 -2.33 13.06 3.51
C GLU A 207 -2.32 11.61 3.98
N TRP A 208 -1.19 10.94 3.79
CA TRP A 208 -1.01 9.56 4.23
C TRP A 208 0.46 9.31 4.58
N ARG A 209 0.69 8.56 5.66
CA ARG A 209 2.00 8.00 5.99
C ARG A 209 1.83 6.61 6.61
N PRO A 210 1.73 5.56 5.79
CA PRO A 210 1.32 4.24 6.28
C PRO A 210 2.28 3.65 7.31
N LEU A 211 3.58 3.96 7.26
CA LEU A 211 4.54 3.43 8.24
C LEU A 211 4.25 3.94 9.67
N LYS A 212 3.74 5.17 9.80
CA LYS A 212 3.44 5.78 11.10
C LYS A 212 1.99 5.63 11.54
N GLU A 213 1.08 5.43 10.58
CA GLU A 213 -0.35 5.44 10.84
C GLU A 213 -0.95 4.05 10.97
N LEU A 214 -0.43 3.03 10.27
CA LEU A 214 -1.00 1.69 10.29
C LEU A 214 -0.68 0.95 11.59
N LYS A 215 -1.70 0.26 12.11
CA LYS A 215 -1.62 -0.66 13.25
C LYS A 215 -2.39 -1.96 12.95
N VAL A 216 -2.15 -2.99 13.76
CA VAL A 216 -2.96 -4.22 13.73
C VAL A 216 -4.45 -3.87 13.91
N GLY A 217 -5.30 -4.50 13.10
CA GLY A 217 -6.73 -4.24 13.02
C GLY A 217 -7.14 -3.13 12.05
N ASP A 218 -6.20 -2.32 11.55
CA ASP A 218 -6.54 -1.33 10.52
C ASP A 218 -6.87 -2.03 9.19
N ARG A 219 -7.89 -1.51 8.51
CA ARG A 219 -8.34 -1.97 7.19
C ARG A 219 -7.83 -1.03 6.12
N VAL A 220 -7.13 -1.55 5.12
CA VAL A 220 -6.58 -0.83 3.97
C VAL A 220 -7.29 -1.31 2.71
N GLY A 221 -8.11 -0.43 2.14
CA GLY A 221 -8.89 -0.67 0.93
C GLY A 221 -8.33 0.06 -0.27
N LEU A 222 -8.53 -0.51 -1.45
CA LEU A 222 -8.25 0.12 -2.73
C LEU A 222 -9.52 0.17 -3.57
N LEU A 223 -9.95 1.39 -3.92
CA LEU A 223 -10.98 1.64 -4.91
C LEU A 223 -10.33 1.93 -6.27
N VAL A 224 -10.79 1.21 -7.27
CA VAL A 224 -10.36 1.30 -8.67
C VAL A 224 -11.50 1.94 -9.45
N GLN A 225 -11.25 3.07 -10.12
CA GLN A 225 -12.24 3.73 -10.98
C GLN A 225 -11.74 3.79 -12.43
N ARG A 226 -12.25 2.88 -13.27
CA ARG A 226 -11.78 2.75 -14.66
C ARG A 226 -12.13 3.94 -15.56
N ARG A 227 -13.23 4.66 -15.27
CA ARG A 227 -13.66 5.80 -16.10
C ARG A 227 -12.73 7.00 -15.94
N THR A 228 -12.29 7.27 -14.72
CA THR A 228 -11.39 8.38 -14.36
C THR A 228 -9.92 7.96 -14.32
N MET A 229 -9.65 6.65 -14.44
CA MET A 229 -8.33 6.06 -14.24
C MET A 229 -7.75 6.47 -12.88
N GLU A 230 -8.59 6.38 -11.85
CA GLU A 230 -8.25 6.73 -10.47
C GLU A 230 -8.08 5.49 -9.60
N LEU A 231 -7.01 5.49 -8.80
CA LEU A 231 -6.82 4.59 -7.68
C LEU A 231 -6.95 5.39 -6.37
N ALA A 232 -7.79 4.94 -5.45
CA ALA A 232 -7.98 5.60 -4.16
C ALA A 232 -7.80 4.63 -3.00
N VAL A 233 -6.91 4.98 -2.07
CA VAL A 233 -6.64 4.21 -0.86
C VAL A 233 -7.53 4.70 0.27
N PHE A 234 -8.18 3.76 0.96
CA PHE A 234 -8.97 4.00 2.15
C PHE A 234 -8.33 3.29 3.35
N VAL A 235 -8.29 3.96 4.49
CA VAL A 235 -7.91 3.35 5.77
C VAL A 235 -9.08 3.47 6.73
N ASN A 236 -9.58 2.33 7.21
CA ASN A 236 -10.77 2.27 8.09
C ASN A 236 -11.97 3.03 7.51
N GLY A 237 -12.22 2.90 6.20
CA GLY A 237 -13.31 3.58 5.50
C GLY A 237 -13.04 5.05 5.17
N VAL A 238 -11.92 5.64 5.61
CA VAL A 238 -11.54 7.03 5.34
C VAL A 238 -10.55 7.10 4.19
N ARG A 239 -10.86 7.89 3.16
CA ARG A 239 -9.96 8.13 2.04
C ARG A 239 -8.66 8.80 2.53
N LYS A 240 -7.51 8.21 2.20
CA LYS A 240 -6.18 8.68 2.62
C LYS A 240 -5.33 9.20 1.47
N ALA A 241 -5.40 8.54 0.32
CA ALA A 241 -4.62 8.93 -0.85
C ALA A 241 -5.39 8.62 -2.12
N SER A 242 -5.09 9.35 -3.20
CA SER A 242 -5.56 9.01 -4.54
C SER A 242 -4.50 9.32 -5.59
N ALA A 243 -4.55 8.57 -6.69
CA ALA A 243 -3.73 8.75 -7.87
C ALA A 243 -4.65 8.83 -9.08
N GLN A 244 -4.57 9.93 -9.82
CA GLN A 244 -5.35 10.19 -11.04
C GLN A 244 -4.39 10.37 -12.22
N GLY A 245 -4.94 10.41 -13.45
CA GLY A 245 -4.14 10.67 -14.64
C GLY A 245 -3.24 9.49 -15.04
N LEU A 246 -3.62 8.27 -14.64
CA LEU A 246 -2.93 7.03 -14.99
C LEU A 246 -3.12 6.62 -16.47
N SER A 247 -3.50 7.58 -17.32
CA SER A 247 -3.93 7.43 -18.72
C SER A 247 -2.78 7.40 -19.72
N GLY A 248 -1.52 7.53 -19.28
CA GLY A 248 -0.35 7.31 -20.14
C GLY A 248 -0.27 5.87 -20.66
N VAL A 249 -0.93 4.95 -19.95
CA VAL A 249 -1.12 3.55 -20.35
C VAL A 249 -2.50 3.43 -20.99
N GLN A 250 -2.52 2.78 -22.16
CA GLN A 250 -3.72 2.32 -22.86
C GLN A 250 -4.80 1.89 -21.85
N ARG A 251 -6.05 2.35 -22.05
CA ARG A 251 -7.21 2.13 -21.16
C ARG A 251 -7.10 0.80 -20.40
N TRP A 252 -7.24 0.83 -19.07
CA TRP A 252 -7.14 -0.39 -18.26
C TRP A 252 -7.95 -1.54 -18.90
N PRO A 253 -7.38 -2.76 -18.94
CA PRO A 253 -8.07 -3.92 -19.49
C PRO A 253 -9.41 -4.16 -18.79
N SER A 254 -10.25 -5.01 -19.38
CA SER A 254 -11.48 -5.45 -18.72
C SER A 254 -11.19 -6.17 -17.40
N ASP A 255 -10.08 -6.89 -17.37
CA ASP A 255 -9.72 -7.76 -16.28
C ASP A 255 -8.54 -7.13 -15.54
N VAL A 256 -8.73 -6.84 -14.26
CA VAL A 256 -7.69 -6.32 -13.38
C VAL A 256 -7.63 -7.17 -12.13
N TRP A 257 -6.44 -7.31 -11.58
CA TRP A 257 -6.20 -8.04 -10.34
C TRP A 257 -5.71 -7.04 -9.29
N GLY A 258 -6.22 -7.16 -8.07
CA GLY A 258 -5.67 -6.48 -6.91
C GLY A 258 -4.30 -7.04 -6.55
N VAL A 259 -3.43 -6.18 -6.05
CA VAL A 259 -2.08 -6.49 -5.59
C VAL A 259 -1.93 -5.99 -4.16
N VAL A 260 -1.41 -6.84 -3.29
CA VAL A 260 -1.08 -6.50 -1.90
C VAL A 260 0.37 -6.88 -1.66
N ASP A 261 1.20 -5.93 -1.24
CA ASP A 261 2.60 -6.16 -0.91
C ASP A 261 2.78 -6.16 0.61
N LEU A 262 2.94 -7.35 1.21
CA LEU A 262 3.29 -7.47 2.62
C LEU A 262 4.78 -7.18 2.78
N HIS A 263 5.12 -5.90 2.92
CA HIS A 263 6.48 -5.41 2.99
C HIS A 263 6.77 -4.69 4.32
N GLY A 264 8.03 -4.78 4.78
CA GLY A 264 8.53 -4.07 5.96
C GLY A 264 7.74 -4.41 7.23
N THR A 265 7.11 -3.40 7.85
CA THR A 265 6.41 -3.57 9.14
C THR A 265 5.17 -4.45 9.04
N VAL A 266 4.46 -4.51 7.91
CA VAL A 266 3.28 -5.39 7.80
C VAL A 266 3.75 -6.78 7.44
N LYS A 267 3.46 -7.77 8.31
CA LYS A 267 3.86 -9.16 8.13
C LYS A 267 2.72 -10.05 7.68
N ALA A 268 1.51 -9.83 8.21
CA ALA A 268 0.34 -10.60 7.83
C ALA A 268 -0.88 -9.71 7.62
N ALA A 269 -1.77 -10.10 6.70
CA ALA A 269 -3.02 -9.41 6.45
C ALA A 269 -4.15 -10.36 6.03
N TRP A 270 -5.35 -10.09 6.53
CA TRP A 270 -6.58 -10.78 6.15
C TRP A 270 -7.21 -10.12 4.93
N LEU A 271 -7.59 -10.87 3.90
CA LEU A 271 -8.49 -10.38 2.88
C LEU A 271 -9.92 -10.32 3.43
N ARG A 272 -10.49 -9.13 3.48
CA ARG A 272 -11.87 -8.95 3.96
C ARG A 272 -12.83 -9.27 2.84
N SER A 273 -13.81 -10.12 3.09
CA SER A 273 -14.91 -10.29 2.15
C SER A 273 -15.91 -9.13 2.26
N ALA A 274 -16.61 -8.84 1.16
CA ALA A 274 -17.70 -7.86 1.15
C ALA A 274 -18.78 -8.18 2.21
N ALA A 275 -18.96 -9.47 2.54
CA ALA A 275 -19.89 -9.92 3.57
C ALA A 275 -19.32 -9.80 4.99
N ALA A 276 -18.02 -10.06 5.19
CA ALA A 276 -17.36 -10.03 6.50
C ALA A 276 -17.22 -8.61 7.06
N ALA A 277 -17.21 -7.59 6.21
CA ALA A 277 -17.31 -6.20 6.65
C ALA A 277 -18.55 -5.92 7.53
N ARG A 278 -19.56 -6.82 7.52
CA ARG A 278 -20.77 -6.69 8.35
C ARG A 278 -20.70 -7.37 9.72
N ARG A 279 -19.70 -8.23 9.99
CA ARG A 279 -19.74 -9.17 11.15
C ARG A 279 -18.71 -8.90 12.26
N GLN A 280 -17.89 -7.84 12.15
CA GLN A 280 -16.70 -7.69 13.01
C GLN A 280 -16.99 -7.23 14.45
N LEU A 281 -18.25 -6.90 14.79
CA LEU A 281 -18.67 -6.47 16.12
C LEU A 281 -18.68 -7.53 17.22
N GLN A 282 -18.20 -8.77 17.00
CA GLN A 282 -18.37 -9.87 17.97
C GLN A 282 -17.10 -10.61 18.39
N ARG A 283 -15.92 -10.26 17.88
CA ARG A 283 -14.67 -10.85 18.38
C ARG A 283 -13.90 -9.83 19.21
N CYS A 284 -13.81 -10.12 20.51
CA CYS A 284 -12.86 -9.60 21.51
C CYS A 284 -13.49 -8.75 22.63
N GLU A 285 -14.18 -9.40 23.56
CA GLU A 285 -13.98 -9.18 25.01
C GLU A 285 -14.17 -10.53 25.74
N THR A 286 -13.18 -11.40 25.65
CA THR A 286 -13.06 -12.53 26.61
C THR A 286 -11.58 -12.73 26.86
N VAL A 287 -11.10 -12.01 27.87
CA VAL A 287 -9.81 -12.21 28.54
C VAL A 287 -10.12 -12.68 29.95
#